data_AF-A0A6I1NE97-F1
#
_entry.id   AF-A0A6I1NE97-F1
#
_cell.length_a   1.000
_cell.length_b   1.000
_cell.length_c   1.000
_cell.angle_alpha   90.00
_cell.angle_beta   90.00
_cell.angle_gamma   90.00
#
_symmetry.space_group_name_H-M   'P 1'
#
loop_
_entity.id
_entity.type
_entity.pdbx_description
1 polymer ?
#
loop_
_entity_poly.entity_id
_entity_poly.type
_entity_poly.pdbx_seq_one_letter_code
_entity_poly.pdbx_strand_id
1 'polypeptide(L)' 'FDIGAIRHELRRLLGVSVDVLTPKALPDKFRDTVLAEAVPV' A
#
# COMPACT_ATOMS: atom_id res chain seq x y z
N PHE A 1 -4.59 12.83 2.38
CA PHE A 1 -4.94 11.46 2.78
C PHE A 1 -4.11 11.08 3.99
N ASP A 2 -4.73 10.51 5.03
CA ASP A 2 -4.02 9.98 6.18
C ASP A 2 -3.72 8.49 5.94
N ILE A 3 -2.48 8.21 5.52
CA ILE A 3 -2.01 6.84 5.24
C ILE A 3 -2.03 5.98 6.50
N GLY A 4 -1.76 6.57 7.67
CA GLY A 4 -1.75 5.86 8.94
C GLY A 4 -3.14 5.39 9.35
N ALA A 5 -4.14 6.26 9.20
CA ALA A 5 -5.54 5.92 9.45
C ALA A 5 -6.03 4.79 8.52
N ILE A 6 -5.76 4.89 7.22
CA ILE A 6 -6.14 3.85 6.23
C ILE A 6 -5.49 2.51 6.58
N ARG A 7 -4.19 2.50 6.87
CA ARG A 7 -3.47 1.28 7.25
C ARG A 7 -4.05 0.65 8.53
N HIS A 8 -4.35 1.47 9.53
CA HIS A 8 -4.93 1.00 10.78
C HIS A 8 -6.31 0.35 10.54
N GLU A 9 -7.16 0.99 9.77
CA GLU A 9 -8.50 0.50 9.46
C GLU A 9 -8.48 -0.79 8.64
N LEU A 10 -7.67 -0.86 7.58
CA LEU A 10 -7.52 -2.07 6.77
C LEU A 10 -7.01 -3.26 7.59
N ARG A 11 -6.00 -3.05 8.44
CA ARG A 11 -5.49 -4.09 9.35
C ARG A 11 -6.59 -4.60 10.28
N ARG A 12 -7.39 -3.69 10.84
CA ARG A 12 -8.50 -4.03 11.74
C ARG A 12 -9.58 -4.84 11.03
N LEU A 13 -9.93 -4.48 9.80
CA LEU A 13 -10.99 -5.12 9.02
C LEU A 13 -10.57 -6.48 8.46
N LEU A 14 -9.35 -6.58 7.94
CA LEU A 14 -8.86 -7.78 7.24
C LEU A 14 -8.20 -8.80 8.18
N GLY A 15 -7.85 -8.40 9.41
CA GLY A 15 -7.22 -9.28 10.40
C GLY A 15 -5.77 -9.68 10.07
N VAL A 16 -5.17 -9.08 9.05
CA VAL A 16 -3.80 -9.33 8.59
C VAL A 16 -3.01 -8.03 8.49
N SER A 17 -1.68 -8.12 8.50
CA SER A 17 -0.82 -6.95 8.25
C SER A 17 -1.02 -6.45 6.83
N VAL A 18 -1.18 -5.13 6.67
CA VAL A 18 -1.40 -4.46 5.39
C VAL A 18 -0.42 -3.30 5.27
N ASP A 19 0.30 -3.25 4.14
CA ASP A 19 1.15 -2.11 3.78
C ASP A 19 0.38 -1.15 2.88
N VAL A 20 0.37 0.12 3.26
CA VAL A 20 -0.28 1.20 2.49
C VAL A 20 0.79 2.23 2.15
N LEU A 21 1.16 2.30 0.87
CA LEU A 21 2.25 3.14 0.39
C LEU A 21 1.76 4.00 -0.78
N THR A 22 2.30 5.21 -0.89
CA THR A 22 2.21 5.97 -2.14
C THR A 22 3.32 5.50 -3.10
N PRO A 23 3.21 5.76 -4.42
CA PRO A 23 4.28 5.43 -5.35
C PRO A 23 5.65 5.97 -4.94
N LYS A 24 5.71 7.19 -4.37
CA LYS A 24 6.96 7.81 -3.90
C LYS A 24 7.52 7.16 -2.63
N ALA A 25 6.68 6.48 -1.84
CA ALA A 25 7.10 5.76 -0.64
C ALA A 25 7.56 4.32 -0.93
N LEU A 26 7.33 3.81 -2.15
CA LEU A 26 7.86 2.51 -2.56
C LEU A 26 9.39 2.58 -2.70
N PRO A 27 10.13 1.58 -2.21
CA PRO A 27 11.55 1.42 -2.51
C PRO A 27 11.83 1.37 -4.01
N ASP A 28 12.87 2.09 -4.44
CA ASP A 28 13.22 2.20 -5.87
C ASP A 28 13.37 0.84 -6.55
N LYS A 29 13.97 -0.13 -5.85
CA LYS A 29 14.29 -1.47 -6.37
C LYS A 29 13.07 -2.26 -6.89
N PHE A 30 11.85 -1.92 -6.49
CA PHE A 30 10.64 -2.62 -6.94
C PHE A 30 9.47 -1.68 -7.27
N ARG A 31 9.67 -0.35 -7.24
CA ARG A 31 8.60 0.61 -7.55
C ARG A 31 8.02 0.37 -8.94
N ASP A 32 8.88 0.24 -9.95
CA ASP A 32 8.44 0.11 -11.34
C ASP A 32 7.69 -1.20 -11.59
N THR A 33 8.13 -2.29 -10.96
CA THR A 33 7.41 -3.58 -10.96
C THR A 33 6.02 -3.45 -10.37
N VAL A 34 5.89 -2.81 -9.19
CA VAL A 34 4.58 -2.59 -8.55
C VAL A 34 3.66 -1.74 -9.42
N LEU A 35 4.18 -0.69 -10.08
CA LEU A 35 3.37 0.16 -10.95
C LEU A 35 2.91 -0.58 -12.22
N ALA A 36 3.72 -1.48 -12.76
CA ALA A 36 3.37 -2.27 -13.93
C ALA A 36 2.37 -3.39 -13.63
N GLU A 37 2.44 -3.98 -12.43
CA GLU A 37 1.60 -5.10 -12.01
C GLU A 37 0.35 -4.68 -11.23
N ALA A 38 0.21 -3.40 -10.87
CA ALA A 38 -0.92 -2.89 -10.09
C ALA A 38 -2.26 -3.15 -10.79
N VAL A 39 -3.21 -3.72 -10.04
CA VAL A 39 -4.59 -3.96 -10.50
C VAL A 39 -5.51 -2.90 -9.88
N PRO A 40 -6.32 -2.17 -10.69
CA PRO A 40 -7.31 -1.26 -10.15
C PRO A 40 -8.40 -2.04 -9.40
N VAL A 41 -8.86 -1.48 -8.27
CA VAL A 41 -9.90 -2.05 -7.40
C VAL A 41 -11.19 -1.26 -7.47
#